data_AF-A0A328VKE8-F1
#
_entry.id   AF-A0A328VKE8-F1
#
_cell.length_a   1.000
_cell.length_b   1.000
_cell.length_c   1.000
_cell.angle_alpha   90.00
_cell.angle_beta   90.00
_cell.angle_gamma   90.00
#
_symmetry.space_group_name_H-M   'P 1'
#
loop_
_entity.id
_entity.type
_entity.pdbx_description
1 polymer ?
#
loop_
_entity_poly.entity_id
_entity_poly.type
_entity_poly.pdbx_seq_one_letter_code
_entity_poly.pdbx_strand_id
1 'polypeptide(L)'
;MSTRANALSETQIALAVSREADKKDFYELAERLGHYAAVVLQKEHRSQMTGLEAVVNGTLKRSDVLDYVKKQIGRLDEWRKPCSDDQRDPQTGFGERLLQALGGDLGDRAGRLCEELGVDEETEEGRQLRRRLHLLLMRRFIRSMVAHYEWRSIMEKTRLLDAFVERRS
;
A
#
# COMPACT_ATOMS: atom_id res chain seq x y z
N MET A 1 27.44 33.05 -9.94
CA MET A 1 26.47 33.20 -8.84
C MET A 1 25.73 31.88 -8.70
N SER A 2 26.02 31.13 -7.63
CA SER A 2 25.44 29.81 -7.41
C SER A 2 24.08 29.97 -6.75
N THR A 3 23.00 29.87 -7.53
CA THR A 3 21.64 29.76 -7.00
C THR A 3 21.60 28.50 -6.15
N ARG A 4 21.52 28.63 -4.82
CA ARG A 4 21.13 27.49 -3.97
C ARG A 4 19.81 27.01 -4.52
N ALA A 5 19.77 25.79 -5.06
CA ALA A 5 18.52 25.11 -5.34
C ALA A 5 17.69 25.18 -4.05
N ASN A 6 16.53 25.83 -4.12
CA ASN A 6 15.63 25.92 -2.97
C ASN A 6 15.25 24.49 -2.60
N ALA A 7 15.80 23.98 -1.50
CA ALA A 7 15.46 22.67 -0.98
C ALA A 7 13.94 22.59 -0.81
N LEU A 8 13.31 21.57 -1.42
CA LEU A 8 11.86 21.37 -1.32
C LEU A 8 11.46 21.29 0.15
N SER A 9 10.52 22.14 0.55
CA SER A 9 10.02 22.15 1.91
C SER A 9 9.23 20.88 2.22
N GLU A 10 9.20 20.50 3.50
CA GLU A 10 8.39 19.38 3.99
C GLU A 10 6.91 19.52 3.61
N THR A 11 6.39 20.75 3.66
CA THR A 11 5.01 21.05 3.27
C THR A 11 4.76 20.78 1.78
N GLN A 12 5.71 21.14 0.90
CA GLN A 12 5.58 20.85 -0.54
C GLN A 12 5.57 19.33 -0.80
N ILE A 13 6.47 18.59 -0.15
CA ILE A 13 6.53 17.13 -0.25
C ILE A 13 5.22 16.52 0.25
N ALA A 14 4.73 16.95 1.41
CA ALA A 14 3.49 16.43 2.02
C ALA A 14 2.25 16.72 1.16
N LEU A 15 2.18 17.90 0.53
CA LEU A 15 1.10 18.26 -0.39
C LEU A 15 1.16 17.45 -1.67
N ALA A 16 2.34 17.25 -2.26
CA ALA A 16 2.51 16.44 -3.47
C ALA A 16 2.10 14.98 -3.23
N VAL A 17 2.56 14.39 -2.12
CA VAL A 17 2.18 13.03 -1.74
C VAL A 17 0.67 12.91 -1.47
N SER A 18 0.06 13.90 -0.79
CA SER A 18 -1.39 13.89 -0.54
C SER A 18 -2.17 13.96 -1.85
N ARG A 19 -1.81 14.86 -2.76
CA ARG A 19 -2.45 14.98 -4.08
C ARG A 19 -2.34 13.69 -4.90
N GLU A 20 -1.18 13.03 -4.87
CA GLU A 20 -1.00 11.74 -5.55
C GLU A 20 -1.88 10.65 -4.91
N ALA A 21 -1.97 10.61 -3.58
CA ALA A 21 -2.80 9.65 -2.85
C ALA A 21 -4.31 9.89 -3.04
N ASP A 22 -4.72 11.13 -3.33
CA ASP A 22 -6.12 11.50 -3.62
C ASP A 22 -6.55 11.14 -5.06
N LYS A 23 -5.62 10.70 -5.92
CA LYS A 23 -5.98 10.25 -7.28
C LYS A 23 -6.85 9.00 -7.20
N LYS A 24 -7.89 8.97 -8.03
CA LYS A 24 -8.89 7.90 -8.07
C LYS A 24 -8.27 6.50 -8.24
N ASP A 25 -7.29 6.38 -9.12
CA ASP A 25 -6.61 5.12 -9.41
C ASP A 25 -5.72 4.62 -8.25
N PHE A 26 -5.18 5.55 -7.43
CA PHE A 26 -4.47 5.20 -6.19
C PHE A 26 -5.44 4.60 -5.17
N TYR A 27 -6.57 5.27 -4.97
CA TYR A 27 -7.62 4.82 -4.05
C TYR A 27 -8.20 3.46 -4.47
N GLU A 28 -8.59 3.30 -5.73
CA GLU A 28 -9.15 2.04 -6.26
C GLU A 28 -8.17 0.87 -6.13
N LEU A 29 -6.87 1.12 -6.30
CA LEU A 29 -5.84 0.11 -6.09
C LEU A 29 -5.74 -0.30 -4.62
N ALA A 30 -5.77 0.66 -3.69
CA ALA A 30 -5.72 0.40 -2.26
C ALA A 30 -6.98 -0.34 -1.78
N GLU A 31 -8.15 0.06 -2.26
CA GLU A 31 -9.42 -0.61 -2.01
C GLU A 31 -9.40 -2.06 -2.49
N ARG A 32 -8.98 -2.29 -3.75
CA ARG A 32 -8.93 -3.64 -4.32
C ARG A 32 -8.01 -4.56 -3.53
N LEU A 33 -6.80 -4.10 -3.19
CA LEU A 33 -5.88 -4.93 -2.39
C LEU A 33 -6.35 -5.10 -0.94
N GLY A 34 -7.05 -4.12 -0.37
CA GLY A 34 -7.66 -4.25 0.95
C GLY A 34 -8.78 -5.29 0.96
N HIS A 35 -9.63 -5.30 -0.07
CA HIS A 35 -10.65 -6.33 -0.27
C HIS A 35 -10.04 -7.70 -0.51
N TYR A 36 -9.00 -7.79 -1.35
CA TYR A 36 -8.26 -9.04 -1.56
C TYR A 36 -7.72 -9.56 -0.22
N ALA A 37 -7.01 -8.72 0.54
CA ALA A 37 -6.51 -9.09 1.86
C ALA A 37 -7.63 -9.63 2.76
N ALA A 38 -8.81 -9.01 2.75
CA ALA A 38 -9.94 -9.46 3.59
C ALA A 38 -10.42 -10.86 3.20
N VAL A 39 -10.46 -11.17 1.90
CA VAL A 39 -10.86 -12.48 1.39
C VAL A 39 -9.85 -13.56 1.77
N VAL A 40 -8.54 -13.32 1.60
CA VAL A 40 -7.53 -14.38 1.79
C VAL A 40 -6.98 -14.50 3.20
N LEU A 41 -6.84 -13.39 3.93
CA LEU A 41 -6.30 -13.39 5.29
C LEU A 41 -7.40 -13.58 6.34
N GLN A 42 -8.64 -13.21 6.02
CA GLN A 42 -9.75 -13.26 6.96
C GLN A 42 -9.40 -12.58 8.30
N LYS A 43 -10.22 -12.73 9.34
CA LYS A 43 -9.98 -12.01 10.60
C LYS A 43 -8.87 -12.64 11.45
N GLU A 44 -8.64 -13.93 11.25
CA GLU A 44 -7.65 -14.77 11.93
C GLU A 44 -6.23 -14.24 11.71
N HIS A 45 -5.99 -13.59 10.58
CA HIS A 45 -4.69 -13.02 10.23
C HIS A 45 -4.68 -11.48 10.25
N ARG A 46 -5.60 -10.83 10.99
CA ARG A 46 -5.60 -9.36 11.20
C ARG A 46 -4.26 -8.82 11.67
N SER A 47 -3.55 -9.57 12.52
CA SER A 47 -2.21 -9.20 13.01
C SER A 47 -1.18 -9.02 11.89
N GLN A 48 -1.38 -9.65 10.72
CA GLN A 48 -0.52 -9.46 9.54
C GLN A 48 -0.69 -8.07 8.95
N MET A 49 -1.93 -7.57 8.87
CA MET A 49 -2.20 -6.22 8.35
C MET A 49 -1.76 -5.13 9.33
N THR A 50 -2.03 -5.32 10.63
CA THR A 50 -1.50 -4.43 11.68
C THR A 50 0.03 -4.43 11.71
N GLY A 51 0.66 -5.61 11.52
CA GLY A 51 2.11 -5.75 11.43
C GLY A 51 2.71 -5.00 10.23
N LEU A 52 2.08 -5.11 9.05
CA LEU A 52 2.48 -4.36 7.86
C LEU A 52 2.36 -2.85 8.07
N GLU A 53 1.25 -2.39 8.66
CA GLU A 53 1.05 -0.97 8.98
C GLU A 53 2.09 -0.46 9.99
N ALA A 54 2.43 -1.26 11.00
CA ALA A 54 3.47 -0.90 11.96
C ALA A 54 4.85 -0.77 11.27
N VAL A 55 5.20 -1.72 10.39
CA VAL A 55 6.47 -1.71 9.65
C VAL A 55 6.59 -0.50 8.75
N VAL A 56 5.57 -0.19 7.94
CA VAL A 56 5.64 0.94 6.99
C VAL A 56 5.74 2.29 7.71
N ASN A 57 5.06 2.44 8.85
CA ASN A 57 5.10 3.67 9.64
C ASN A 57 6.40 3.81 10.44
N GLY A 58 7.02 2.70 10.87
CA GLY A 58 8.23 2.70 11.68
C GLY A 58 9.55 2.72 10.91
N THR A 59 9.58 2.24 9.67
CA THR A 59 10.84 2.17 8.89
C THR A 59 11.25 3.50 8.26
N LEU A 60 12.55 3.67 8.07
CA LEU A 60 13.18 4.73 7.26
C LEU A 60 13.51 4.26 5.84
N LYS A 61 13.39 2.97 5.53
CA LYS A 61 13.80 2.36 4.27
C LYS A 61 12.65 1.60 3.63
N ARG A 62 12.37 1.91 2.35
CA ARG A 62 11.36 1.17 1.57
C ARG A 62 11.65 -0.33 1.45
N SER A 63 12.92 -0.74 1.49
CA SER A 63 13.33 -2.15 1.42
C SER A 63 12.73 -2.97 2.54
N ASP A 64 12.66 -2.41 3.76
CA ASP A 64 12.16 -3.13 4.93
C ASP A 64 10.67 -3.48 4.77
N VAL A 65 9.90 -2.61 4.10
CA VAL A 65 8.50 -2.86 3.76
C VAL A 65 8.39 -4.01 2.76
N LEU A 66 9.18 -3.96 1.68
CA LEU A 66 9.17 -5.00 0.65
C LEU A 66 9.65 -6.34 1.19
N ASP A 67 10.67 -6.35 2.04
CA ASP A 67 11.22 -7.56 2.62
C ASP A 67 10.29 -8.15 3.69
N TYR A 68 9.52 -7.32 4.39
CA TYR A 68 8.40 -7.79 5.22
C TYR A 68 7.39 -8.57 4.37
N VAL A 69 6.94 -7.99 3.24
CA VAL A 69 5.97 -8.65 2.36
C VAL A 69 6.54 -9.96 1.80
N LYS A 70 7.77 -9.97 1.27
CA LYS A 70 8.44 -11.19 0.80
C LYS A 70 8.54 -12.26 1.89
N LYS A 71 8.85 -11.86 3.12
CA LYS A 71 8.91 -12.76 4.28
C LYS A 71 7.55 -13.39 4.56
N GLN A 72 6.45 -12.65 4.43
CA GLN A 72 5.11 -13.21 4.61
C GLN A 72 4.75 -14.18 3.48
N ILE A 73 5.04 -13.83 2.23
CA ILE A 73 4.87 -14.73 1.07
C ILE A 73 5.59 -16.07 1.29
N GLY A 74 6.83 -16.03 1.78
CA GLY A 74 7.62 -17.24 2.03
C GLY A 74 7.17 -18.07 3.24
N ARG A 75 6.30 -17.53 4.11
CA ARG A 75 5.91 -18.18 5.37
C ARG A 75 4.44 -18.57 5.46
N LEU A 76 3.56 -17.83 4.78
CA LEU A 76 2.12 -17.93 4.94
C LEU A 76 1.49 -18.24 3.58
N ASP A 77 0.73 -19.34 3.52
CA ASP A 77 0.05 -19.76 2.29
C ASP A 77 -1.00 -18.75 1.86
N GLU A 78 -1.65 -18.08 2.82
CA GLU A 78 -2.65 -17.04 2.59
C GLU A 78 -2.13 -15.90 1.71
N TRP A 79 -0.86 -15.52 1.86
CA TRP A 79 -0.25 -14.46 1.07
C TRP A 79 0.00 -14.88 -0.38
N ARG A 80 -0.06 -16.17 -0.67
CA ARG A 80 0.10 -16.75 -2.02
C ARG A 80 -1.23 -17.12 -2.64
N LYS A 81 -2.33 -17.12 -1.87
CA LYS A 81 -3.64 -17.52 -2.38
C LYS A 81 -4.11 -16.55 -3.47
N PRO A 82 -4.52 -17.06 -4.65
CA PRO A 82 -5.23 -16.27 -5.65
C PRO A 82 -6.61 -15.82 -5.13
N CYS A 83 -7.19 -14.80 -5.77
CA CYS A 83 -8.56 -14.38 -5.51
C CYS A 83 -9.35 -14.33 -6.81
N SER A 84 -10.38 -15.17 -6.90
CA SER A 84 -11.30 -15.21 -8.06
C SER A 84 -12.04 -13.90 -8.28
N ASP A 85 -12.18 -13.10 -7.23
CA ASP A 85 -12.91 -11.82 -7.28
C ASP A 85 -12.03 -10.69 -7.86
N ASP A 86 -10.70 -10.90 -8.00
CA ASP A 86 -9.83 -9.98 -8.73
C ASP A 86 -9.94 -10.21 -10.24
N GLN A 87 -10.91 -9.52 -10.86
CA GLN A 87 -11.16 -9.60 -12.31
C GLN A 87 -9.95 -9.23 -13.19
N ARG A 88 -8.97 -8.47 -12.65
CA ARG A 88 -7.83 -8.01 -13.47
C ARG A 88 -6.73 -9.04 -13.57
N ASP A 89 -6.46 -9.76 -12.49
CA ASP A 89 -5.67 -10.98 -12.57
C ASP A 89 -5.99 -11.87 -11.37
N PRO A 90 -6.78 -12.92 -11.61
CA PRO A 90 -7.30 -13.79 -10.56
C PRO A 90 -6.32 -14.89 -10.14
N GLN A 91 -5.14 -14.98 -10.77
CA GLN A 91 -4.19 -16.10 -10.55
C GLN A 91 -3.01 -15.69 -9.67
N THR A 92 -2.65 -14.41 -9.66
CA THR A 92 -1.53 -13.92 -8.84
C THR A 92 -1.92 -13.78 -7.38
N GLY A 93 -1.08 -14.31 -6.49
CA GLY A 93 -1.29 -14.27 -5.05
C GLY A 93 -1.26 -12.85 -4.47
N PHE A 94 -1.99 -12.63 -3.37
CA PHE A 94 -2.10 -11.32 -2.71
C PHE A 94 -0.75 -10.62 -2.48
N GLY A 95 0.23 -11.33 -1.93
CA GLY A 95 1.53 -10.78 -1.60
C GLY A 95 2.33 -10.36 -2.82
N GLU A 96 2.26 -11.12 -3.91
CA GLU A 96 2.91 -10.77 -5.18
C GLU A 96 2.28 -9.52 -5.79
N ARG A 97 0.94 -9.41 -5.76
CA ARG A 97 0.23 -8.19 -6.18
C ARG A 97 0.62 -6.98 -5.34
N LEU A 98 0.74 -7.18 -4.03
CA LEU A 98 1.17 -6.12 -3.13
C LEU A 98 2.61 -5.70 -3.42
N LEU A 99 3.53 -6.62 -3.72
CA LEU A 99 4.88 -6.28 -4.14
C LEU A 99 4.91 -5.49 -5.45
N GLN A 100 4.08 -5.87 -6.42
CA GLN A 100 3.96 -5.12 -7.68
C GLN A 100 3.47 -3.69 -7.42
N ALA A 101 2.40 -3.54 -6.62
CA ALA A 101 1.87 -2.23 -6.27
C ALA A 101 2.92 -1.38 -5.52
N LEU A 102 3.52 -1.93 -4.46
CA LEU A 102 4.48 -1.20 -3.63
C LEU A 102 5.78 -0.91 -4.37
N GLY A 103 6.34 -1.88 -5.09
CA GLY A 103 7.65 -1.79 -5.72
C GLY A 103 7.63 -1.10 -7.10
N GLY A 104 6.66 -1.48 -7.94
CA GLY A 104 6.47 -0.99 -9.30
C GLY A 104 5.60 0.27 -9.32
N ASP A 105 4.28 0.11 -9.15
CA ASP A 105 3.31 1.20 -9.38
C ASP A 105 3.62 2.45 -8.54
N LEU A 106 3.89 2.28 -7.24
CA LEU A 106 4.26 3.41 -6.37
C LEU A 106 5.68 3.93 -6.64
N GLY A 107 6.57 3.10 -7.17
CA GLY A 107 7.92 3.49 -7.59
C GLY A 107 7.89 4.39 -8.83
N ASP A 108 6.99 4.08 -9.76
CA ASP A 108 6.74 4.89 -10.96
C ASP A 108 6.04 6.21 -10.60
N ARG A 109 5.07 6.17 -9.67
CA ARG A 109 4.46 7.39 -9.11
C ARG A 109 5.49 8.29 -8.43
N ALA A 110 6.40 7.71 -7.64
CA ALA A 110 7.47 8.48 -7.01
C ALA A 110 8.39 9.15 -8.05
N GLY A 111 8.71 8.45 -9.15
CA GLY A 111 9.48 9.02 -10.27
C GLY A 111 8.75 10.20 -10.93
N ARG A 112 7.46 10.04 -11.24
CA ARG A 112 6.64 11.15 -11.78
C ARG A 112 6.59 12.35 -10.84
N LEU A 113 6.44 12.12 -9.53
CA LEU A 113 6.48 13.21 -8.55
C LEU A 113 7.85 13.89 -8.49
N CYS A 114 8.95 13.14 -8.65
CA CYS A 114 10.29 13.72 -8.76
C CYS A 114 10.39 14.64 -9.98
N GLU A 115 9.90 14.21 -11.15
CA GLU A 115 9.86 15.02 -12.37
C GLU A 115 9.00 16.29 -12.18
N GLU A 116 7.79 16.16 -11.62
CA GLU A 116 6.89 17.28 -11.33
C GLU A 116 7.50 18.30 -10.36
N LEU A 117 8.29 17.84 -9.40
CA LEU A 117 8.96 18.66 -8.40
C LEU A 117 10.32 19.20 -8.87
N GLY A 118 10.76 18.88 -10.08
CA GLY A 118 12.05 19.32 -10.63
C GLY A 118 13.26 18.71 -9.91
N VAL A 119 13.13 17.47 -9.44
CA VAL A 119 14.17 16.76 -8.70
C VAL A 119 15.14 16.10 -9.68
N ASP A 120 16.43 16.43 -9.57
CA ASP A 120 17.49 15.81 -10.36
C ASP A 120 17.97 14.50 -9.73
N GLU A 121 17.62 13.36 -10.34
CA GLU A 121 17.97 12.02 -9.85
C GLU A 121 19.45 11.63 -10.05
N GLU A 122 20.21 12.40 -10.82
CA GLU A 122 21.65 12.19 -10.96
C GLU A 122 22.40 12.62 -9.69
N THR A 123 21.79 13.46 -8.87
CA THR A 123 22.32 13.89 -7.56
C THR A 123 21.98 12.90 -6.45
N GLU A 124 22.82 12.85 -5.41
CA GLU A 124 22.53 12.00 -4.24
C GLU A 124 21.31 12.51 -3.48
N GLU A 125 21.14 13.83 -3.37
CA GLU A 125 19.99 14.48 -2.77
C GLU A 125 18.69 14.09 -3.50
N GLY A 126 18.71 14.09 -4.84
CA GLY A 126 17.55 13.70 -5.63
C GLY A 126 17.20 12.22 -5.47
N ARG A 127 18.19 11.32 -5.45
CA ARG A 127 17.96 9.89 -5.15
C ARG A 127 17.40 9.69 -3.74
N GLN A 128 17.91 10.42 -2.75
CA GLN A 128 17.37 10.39 -1.38
C GLN A 128 15.91 10.85 -1.35
N LEU A 129 15.59 11.93 -2.04
CA LEU A 129 14.24 12.45 -2.12
C LEU A 129 13.29 11.49 -2.85
N ARG A 130 13.71 10.85 -3.94
CA ARG A 130 12.91 9.80 -4.62
C ARG A 130 12.59 8.65 -3.68
N ARG A 131 13.59 8.13 -2.97
CA ARG A 131 13.42 7.04 -1.98
C ARG A 131 12.45 7.45 -0.88
N ARG A 132 12.51 8.71 -0.44
CA ARG A 132 11.62 9.29 0.57
C ARG A 132 10.18 9.41 0.06
N LEU A 133 9.97 9.97 -1.13
CA LEU A 133 8.65 10.07 -1.75
C LEU A 133 8.01 8.70 -1.92
N HIS A 134 8.78 7.72 -2.38
CA HIS A 134 8.31 6.33 -2.50
C HIS A 134 7.83 5.78 -1.16
N LEU A 135 8.63 5.95 -0.09
CA LEU A 135 8.24 5.49 1.24
C LEU A 135 6.99 6.21 1.78
N LEU A 136 6.85 7.52 1.52
CA LEU A 136 5.66 8.28 1.92
C LEU A 136 4.41 7.81 1.17
N LEU A 137 4.52 7.50 -0.12
CA LEU A 137 3.44 6.89 -0.90
C LEU A 137 3.08 5.50 -0.34
N MET A 138 4.07 4.65 -0.04
CA MET A 138 3.82 3.34 0.59
C MET A 138 3.05 3.48 1.90
N ARG A 139 3.40 4.44 2.76
CA ARG A 139 2.69 4.70 4.03
C ARG A 139 1.23 5.08 3.80
N ARG A 140 0.96 5.98 2.86
CA ARG A 140 -0.41 6.39 2.51
C ARG A 140 -1.21 5.23 1.93
N PHE A 141 -0.58 4.49 1.02
CA PHE A 141 -1.18 3.34 0.36
C PHE A 141 -1.58 2.25 1.35
N ILE A 142 -0.63 1.78 2.17
CA ILE A 142 -0.87 0.71 3.15
C ILE A 142 -1.93 1.14 4.16
N ARG A 143 -1.91 2.39 4.64
CA ARG A 143 -2.95 2.88 5.56
C ARG A 143 -4.35 2.83 4.95
N SER A 144 -4.50 3.28 3.71
CA SER A 144 -5.78 3.21 3.00
C SER A 144 -6.20 1.75 2.77
N MET A 145 -5.28 0.90 2.29
CA MET A 145 -5.52 -0.52 2.07
C MET A 145 -5.97 -1.26 3.34
N VAL A 146 -5.29 -1.01 4.47
CA VAL A 146 -5.64 -1.61 5.78
C VAL A 146 -7.01 -1.13 6.25
N ALA A 147 -7.38 0.13 6.02
CA ALA A 147 -8.72 0.62 6.33
C ALA A 147 -9.80 -0.11 5.54
N HIS A 148 -9.59 -0.36 4.24
CA HIS A 148 -10.51 -1.16 3.41
C HIS A 148 -10.59 -2.61 3.85
N TYR A 149 -9.45 -3.22 4.22
CA TYR A 149 -9.39 -4.56 4.79
C TYR A 149 -10.24 -4.66 6.08
N GLU A 150 -10.06 -3.72 7.03
CA GLU A 150 -10.79 -3.71 8.29
C GLU A 150 -12.29 -3.51 8.06
N TRP A 151 -12.67 -2.54 7.23
CA TRP A 151 -14.07 -2.29 6.89
C TRP A 151 -14.73 -3.53 6.28
N ARG A 152 -14.08 -4.18 5.32
CA ARG A 152 -14.60 -5.37 4.66
C ARG A 152 -14.75 -6.54 5.63
N SER A 153 -13.74 -6.76 6.46
CA SER A 153 -13.75 -7.81 7.49
C SER A 153 -14.88 -7.62 8.53
N ILE A 154 -15.21 -6.36 8.85
CA ILE A 154 -16.34 -6.03 9.73
C ILE A 154 -17.68 -6.30 9.04
N MET A 155 -17.85 -5.82 7.80
CA MET A 155 -19.10 -5.99 7.04
C MET A 155 -19.45 -7.45 6.78
N GLU A 156 -18.46 -8.28 6.48
CA GLU A 156 -18.66 -9.71 6.27
C GLU A 156 -19.15 -10.42 7.54
N LYS A 157 -18.63 -10.01 8.71
CA LYS A 157 -19.11 -10.52 10.00
C LYS A 157 -20.57 -10.14 10.24
N THR A 158 -20.96 -8.89 10.00
CA THR A 158 -22.35 -8.45 10.19
C THR A 158 -23.29 -9.26 9.31
N ARG A 159 -22.94 -9.45 8.03
CA ARG A 159 -23.73 -10.26 7.09
C ARG A 159 -23.89 -11.71 7.55
N LEU A 160 -22.84 -12.32 8.10
CA LEU A 160 -22.91 -13.69 8.62
C LEU A 160 -23.78 -13.79 9.88
N LEU A 161 -23.76 -12.77 10.74
CA LEU A 161 -24.61 -12.71 11.93
C LEU A 161 -26.09 -12.58 11.55
N ASP A 162 -26.42 -11.70 10.60
CA ASP A 162 -27.79 -11.51 10.12
C ASP A 162 -28.35 -12.80 9.51
N ALA A 163 -27.57 -13.45 8.64
CA ALA A 163 -27.94 -14.73 8.05
C ALA A 163 -28.12 -15.86 9.08
N PHE A 164 -27.37 -15.81 10.20
CA PHE A 164 -27.54 -16.77 11.29
C PHE A 164 -28.82 -16.53 12.08
N VAL A 165 -29.18 -15.26 12.33
CA VAL A 165 -30.42 -14.88 13.02
C VAL A 165 -31.64 -15.25 12.18
N GLU A 166 -31.61 -14.99 10.87
CA GLU A 166 -32.68 -15.37 9.94
C GLU A 166 -32.94 -16.88 9.90
N ARG A 167 -31.90 -17.71 9.97
CA ARG A 167 -32.05 -19.19 9.98
C ARG A 167 -32.62 -19.76 11.28
N ARG A 168 -32.66 -18.96 12.36
CA ARG A 168 -33.18 -19.37 13.68
C ARG A 168 -34.57 -18.78 13.97
N SER A 169 -35.09 -17.96 13.06
CA SER A 169 -36.41 -17.32 13.13
C SER A 169 -37.41 -18.10 12.30
#